data_AF-A0A841PFD5-F1
#
_entry.id   AF-A0A841PFD5-F1
#
_cell.length_a   1.000
_cell.length_b   1.000
_cell.length_c   1.000
_cell.angle_alpha   90.00
_cell.angle_beta   90.00
_cell.angle_gamma   90.00
#
_symmetry.space_group_name_H-M   'P 1'
#
loop_
_entity.id
_entity.type
_entity.pdbx_description
1 polymer ?
#
loop_
_entity_poly.entity_id
_entity_poly.type
_entity_poly.pdbx_seq_one_letter_code
_entity_poly.pdbx_strand_id
1 'polypeptide(L)' 'MPSALYRLWFLGHGIAGMRRSILRFVGISPVRETLYGMVAGASDATRAKWISQMRSLGERAL' A
#
# COMPACT_ATOMS: atom_id res chain seq x y z
N MET A 1 -0.75 12.06 6.93
CA MET A 1 -0.59 12.68 5.59
C MET A 1 -1.51 12.02 4.58
N PRO A 2 -2.23 12.77 3.73
CA PRO A 2 -3.11 12.22 2.70
C PRO A 2 -2.35 11.22 1.82
N SER A 3 -2.91 10.03 1.57
CA SER A 3 -2.23 8.97 0.79
C SER A 3 -1.85 9.44 -0.62
N ALA A 4 -2.71 10.26 -1.24
CA ALA A 4 -2.43 10.90 -2.52
C ALA A 4 -1.18 11.81 -2.44
N LEU A 5 -1.03 12.54 -1.34
CA LEU A 5 0.10 13.43 -1.11
C LEU A 5 1.38 12.65 -0.80
N TYR A 6 1.34 11.53 -0.07
CA TYR A 6 2.51 10.65 0.11
C TYR A 6 2.97 10.04 -1.22
N ARG A 7 2.02 9.62 -2.07
CA ARG A 7 2.29 9.08 -3.41
C ARG A 7 2.92 10.12 -4.34
N LEU A 8 2.52 11.39 -4.22
CA LEU A 8 3.06 12.51 -5.00
C LEU A 8 4.36 13.08 -4.43
N TRP A 9 4.52 13.12 -3.09
CA TRP A 9 5.65 13.75 -2.41
C TRP A 9 6.89 12.86 -2.37
N PHE A 10 6.71 11.56 -2.09
CA PHE A 10 7.83 10.61 -2.16
C PHE A 10 8.01 10.03 -3.56
N LEU A 11 7.14 10.35 -4.53
CA LEU A 11 7.08 9.70 -5.85
C LEU A 11 7.10 8.16 -5.77
N GLY A 12 6.77 7.60 -4.61
CA GLY A 12 7.03 6.21 -4.29
C GLY A 12 8.50 5.79 -4.32
N HIS A 13 9.54 6.65 -4.28
CA HIS A 13 10.95 6.24 -4.39
C HIS A 13 11.39 5.19 -3.37
N GLY A 14 10.94 5.29 -2.11
CA GLY A 14 11.22 4.25 -1.10
C GLY A 14 10.52 2.92 -1.43
N ILE A 15 9.22 2.97 -1.71
CA ILE A 15 8.42 1.78 -2.05
C ILE A 15 8.83 1.20 -3.41
N ALA A 16 9.20 2.04 -4.37
CA ALA A 16 9.65 1.70 -5.72
C ALA A 16 11.06 1.14 -5.69
N GLY A 17 11.93 1.65 -4.83
CA GLY A 17 13.23 1.06 -4.51
C GLY A 17 13.07 -0.31 -3.87
N MET A 18 12.21 -0.46 -2.87
CA MET A 18 11.89 -1.78 -2.29
C MET A 18 11.30 -2.74 -3.34
N ARG A 19 10.35 -2.27 -4.14
CA ARG A 19 9.72 -3.04 -5.21
C ARG A 19 10.72 -3.47 -6.27
N ARG A 20 11.56 -2.56 -6.77
CA ARG A 20 12.45 -2.83 -7.91
C ARG A 20 13.79 -3.43 -7.50
N SER A 21 14.35 -3.00 -6.38
CA SER A 21 15.70 -3.37 -5.92
C SER A 21 15.72 -4.48 -4.87
N ILE A 22 14.59 -4.77 -4.20
CA ILE A 22 14.50 -5.90 -3.24
C ILE A 22 13.58 -6.97 -3.80
N LEU A 23 12.27 -6.72 -3.90
CA LEU A 23 11.27 -7.75 -4.20
C LEU A 23 11.42 -8.31 -5.62
N ARG A 24 11.50 -7.44 -6.63
CA ARG A 24 11.75 -7.88 -8.01
C ARG A 24 13.15 -8.44 -8.20
N PHE A 25 14.12 -8.00 -7.40
CA PHE A 25 15.49 -8.50 -7.47
C PHE A 25 15.57 -9.98 -7.03
N VAL A 26 14.82 -10.37 -5.98
CA VAL A 26 14.71 -11.77 -5.53
C VAL A 26 13.69 -12.60 -6.33
N GLY A 27 13.13 -12.08 -7.42
CA GLY A 27 12.23 -12.80 -8.32
C GLY A 27 10.73 -12.72 -7.97
N ILE A 28 10.33 -11.94 -6.96
CA ILE A 28 8.91 -11.77 -6.59
C ILE A 28 8.24 -10.79 -7.57
N SER A 29 7.29 -11.29 -8.36
CA SER A 29 6.51 -10.51 -9.32
C SER A 29 5.17 -11.20 -9.62
N PRO A 30 4.04 -10.46 -9.75
CA PRO A 30 3.88 -9.02 -9.63
C PRO A 30 3.82 -8.52 -8.18
N VAL A 31 4.30 -7.30 -7.93
CA VAL A 31 4.20 -6.63 -6.61
C VAL A 31 3.13 -5.54 -6.69
N ARG A 32 2.02 -5.72 -5.97
CA ARG A 32 0.92 -4.76 -5.87
C ARG A 32 1.02 -4.04 -4.53
N GLU A 33 0.86 -2.72 -4.53
CA GLU A 33 1.00 -1.88 -3.34
C GLU A 33 -0.30 -1.13 -3.06
N THR A 34 -0.78 -1.19 -1.82
CA THR A 34 -1.94 -0.42 -1.34
C THR A 34 -1.48 0.51 -0.22
N LEU A 35 -1.67 1.81 -0.39
CA LEU A 35 -1.21 2.84 0.55
C LEU A 35 -2.39 3.46 1.29
N TYR A 36 -2.48 3.22 2.59
CA TYR A 36 -3.46 3.85 3.48
C TYR A 36 -2.84 5.08 4.16
N GLY A 37 -3.37 6.26 3.83
CA GLY A 37 -2.90 7.54 4.36
C GLY A 37 -3.79 8.06 5.48
N MET A 38 -3.32 9.09 6.19
CA MET A 38 -4.06 9.76 7.27
C MET A 38 -4.60 8.83 8.37
N VAL A 39 -3.91 7.72 8.66
CA VAL A 39 -4.37 6.73 9.65
C VAL A 39 -4.67 7.37 11.01
N ALA A 40 -3.81 8.29 11.49
CA ALA A 40 -4.01 8.98 12.76
C ALA A 40 -5.31 9.81 12.84
N GLY A 41 -5.83 10.29 11.72
CA GLY A 41 -7.11 11.03 11.64
C GLY A 41 -8.27 10.21 11.06
N ALA A 42 -8.06 8.92 10.79
CA ALA A 42 -9.06 8.06 10.20
C ALA A 42 -10.01 7.51 11.27
N SER A 43 -11.31 7.66 11.03
CA SER A 43 -12.37 7.09 11.86
C SER A 43 -12.32 5.56 11.86
N ASP A 44 -12.90 4.95 12.90
CA ASP A 44 -12.96 3.49 13.01
C ASP A 44 -13.69 2.84 11.83
N ALA A 45 -14.72 3.50 11.29
CA ALA A 45 -15.40 3.04 10.08
C ALA A 45 -14.46 3.02 8.85
N THR A 46 -13.58 4.02 8.73
CA THR A 46 -12.59 4.08 7.65
C THR A 46 -11.54 2.98 7.81
N ARG A 47 -11.10 2.73 9.04
CA ARG A 47 -10.15 1.66 9.37
C ARG A 47 -10.76 0.28 9.10
N ALA A 48 -12.01 0.06 9.51
CA ALA A 48 -12.74 -1.17 9.25
C ALA A 48 -12.86 -1.45 7.74
N LYS A 49 -13.10 -0.41 6.93
CA LYS A 49 -13.11 -0.52 5.47
C LYS A 49 -11.76 -0.92 4.89
N TRP A 50 -10.65 -0.40 5.42
CA TRP A 50 -9.32 -0.81 4.96
C TRP A 50 -9.03 -2.27 5.30
N ILE A 51 -9.41 -2.72 6.50
CA ILE A 51 -9.26 -4.12 6.92
C ILE A 51 -10.11 -5.03 6.04
N SER A 52 -11.37 -4.66 5.75
CA SER A 52 -12.22 -5.46 4.86
C SER A 52 -11.67 -5.53 3.44
N GLN A 53 -11.05 -4.45 2.94
CA GLN A 53 -10.37 -4.44 1.66
C GLN A 53 -9.16 -5.38 1.64
N MET A 54 -8.31 -5.33 2.69
CA MET A 54 -7.17 -6.25 2.82
C MET A 54 -7.60 -7.71 2.84
N ARG A 55 -8.69 -8.03 3.54
CA ARG A 55 -9.27 -9.38 3.53
C ARG A 55 -9.71 -9.81 2.13
N SER A 56 -10.42 -8.95 1.42
CA SER A 56 -10.89 -9.24 0.05
C SER A 56 -9.72 -9.42 -0.93
N LEU A 57 -8.64 -8.67 -0.77
CA LEU A 57 -7.43 -8.84 -1.60
C LEU A 57 -6.75 -10.19 -1.33
N GLY A 58 -6.60 -10.56 -0.05
CA GLY A 58 -6.08 -11.88 0.34
C GLY A 58 -6.92 -13.05 -0.18
N GLU A 59 -8.26 -12.95 -0.11
CA GLU A 59 -9.18 -13.94 -0.66
C GLU A 59 -9.03 -14.10 -2.19
N ARG A 60 -8.66 -13.04 -2.89
CA ARG A 60 -8.44 -13.05 -4.34
C ARG A 60 -7.02 -13.46 -4.72
N ALA A 61 -6.15 -13.75 -3.75
CA ALA A 61 -4.71 -13.93 -3.95
C ALA A 61 -4.07 -12.77 -4.73
N LEU A 62 -4.48 -11.53 -4.40
CA LEU A 62 -4.03 -10.27 -5.03
C LEU A 62 -3.32 -9.37 -4.01
#